data_AF-A0A958SWM9-F1
#
_entry.id   AF-A0A958SWM9-F1
#
_cell.length_a   1.000
_cell.length_b   1.000
_cell.length_c   1.000
_cell.angle_alpha   90.00
_cell.angle_beta   90.00
_cell.angle_gamma   90.00
#
_symmetry.space_group_name_H-M   'P 1'
#
loop_
_entity.id
_entity.type
_entity.pdbx_description
1 polymer ?
#
loop_
_entity_poly.entity_id
_entity_poly.type
_entity_poly.pdbx_seq_one_letter_code
_entity_poly.pdbx_strand_id
1 'polypeptide(L)'
;FDTPNDLLVWDVGHQAYGHKILTGRKKIFDTNRQLGGLSGFPKRDESIYDAFGTGHSSTSISAILGMAIASKLKGDLNKQHVAIIGDASIASGMAFEALNHAGVSKTNILIILNDNAIGIDPSVGALKQYLTHVKLGTQKQDNIFEAFNFSYSGPIDGHDLPTLINELNRLKTIEGPKFLHVITTKGKGLKQAEENQVKYHAP
;
A
#
# COMPACT_ATOMS: atom_id res chain seq x y z
N PHE A 1 -2.32 2.55 -14.30
CA PHE A 1 -1.11 1.79 -14.00
C PHE A 1 -1.13 0.60 -14.92
N ASP A 2 0.02 0.25 -15.44
CA ASP A 2 0.22 -0.77 -16.45
C ASP A 2 1.24 -1.79 -15.94
N THR A 3 0.81 -2.65 -15.01
CA THR A 3 1.68 -3.74 -14.51
C THR A 3 1.78 -4.84 -15.58
N PRO A 4 2.95 -5.44 -15.84
CA PRO A 4 4.19 -5.40 -15.06
C PRO A 4 5.17 -4.27 -15.42
N ASN A 5 4.85 -3.38 -16.35
CA ASN A 5 5.72 -2.24 -16.69
C ASN A 5 5.83 -1.28 -15.50
N ASP A 6 4.69 -0.93 -14.90
CA ASP A 6 4.61 -0.26 -13.61
C ASP A 6 4.79 -1.27 -12.46
N LEU A 7 5.52 -0.85 -11.44
CA LEU A 7 5.89 -1.72 -10.33
C LEU A 7 4.97 -1.48 -9.13
N LEU A 8 4.33 -2.56 -8.66
CA LEU A 8 3.44 -2.56 -7.51
C LEU A 8 4.02 -3.49 -6.44
N VAL A 9 4.18 -2.98 -5.22
CA VAL A 9 4.65 -3.75 -4.06
C VAL A 9 3.61 -3.70 -2.95
N TRP A 10 3.16 -4.87 -2.51
CA TRP A 10 2.19 -5.04 -1.42
C TRP A 10 2.91 -5.31 -0.11
N ASP A 11 2.79 -4.44 0.89
CA ASP A 11 3.42 -4.65 2.19
C ASP A 11 2.84 -5.87 2.91
N VAL A 12 3.66 -6.77 3.45
CA VAL A 12 3.29 -8.13 3.90
C VAL A 12 2.74 -9.00 2.76
N GLY A 13 1.67 -8.58 2.09
CA GLY A 13 1.11 -9.19 0.89
C GLY A 13 -0.12 -10.06 1.13
N HIS A 14 -0.58 -10.22 2.38
CA HIS A 14 -1.78 -10.98 2.73
C HIS A 14 -3.07 -10.37 2.17
N GLN A 15 -3.06 -9.07 1.88
CA GLN A 15 -4.15 -8.31 1.27
C GLN A 15 -4.15 -8.37 -0.27
N ALA A 16 -3.19 -9.08 -0.90
CA ALA A 16 -2.99 -9.09 -2.35
C ALA A 16 -3.79 -10.19 -3.09
N TYR A 17 -4.82 -10.78 -2.48
CA TYR A 17 -5.61 -11.84 -3.12
C TYR A 17 -6.34 -11.34 -4.37
N GLY A 18 -6.95 -10.15 -4.30
CA GLY A 18 -7.56 -9.50 -5.46
C GLY A 18 -6.55 -9.28 -6.60
N HIS A 19 -5.32 -8.85 -6.26
CA HIS A 19 -4.22 -8.73 -7.21
C HIS A 19 -3.91 -10.06 -7.89
N LYS A 20 -3.74 -11.16 -7.13
CA LYS A 20 -3.48 -12.49 -7.72
C LYS A 20 -4.59 -12.93 -8.66
N ILE A 21 -5.84 -12.78 -8.25
CA ILE A 21 -7.02 -13.16 -9.05
C ILE A 21 -7.05 -12.38 -10.37
N LEU A 22 -6.81 -11.06 -10.33
CA LEU A 22 -6.84 -10.20 -11.52
C LEU A 22 -5.64 -10.37 -12.45
N THR A 23 -4.55 -10.97 -11.96
CA THR A 23 -3.29 -11.16 -12.70
C THR A 23 -3.10 -12.62 -13.12
N GLY A 24 -4.17 -13.25 -13.61
CA GLY A 24 -4.12 -14.56 -14.28
C GLY A 24 -4.21 -15.79 -13.37
N ARG A 25 -4.24 -15.63 -12.04
CA ARG A 25 -4.21 -16.77 -11.09
C ARG A 25 -5.58 -17.21 -10.59
N LYS A 26 -6.68 -16.63 -11.09
CA LYS A 26 -8.06 -16.95 -10.67
C LYS A 26 -8.39 -18.45 -10.72
N LYS A 27 -7.97 -19.17 -11.78
CA LYS A 27 -8.34 -20.58 -12.01
C LYS A 27 -7.71 -21.57 -11.04
N ILE A 28 -6.62 -21.18 -10.39
CA ILE A 28 -5.84 -22.03 -9.47
C ILE A 28 -5.80 -21.42 -8.05
N PHE A 29 -6.67 -20.44 -7.78
CA PHE A 29 -6.63 -19.67 -6.54
C PHE A 29 -7.04 -20.50 -5.31
N ASP A 30 -7.81 -21.56 -5.52
CA ASP A 30 -8.17 -22.57 -4.52
C ASP A 30 -6.95 -23.31 -3.93
N THR A 31 -5.82 -23.32 -4.65
CA THR A 31 -4.56 -23.92 -4.18
C THR A 31 -3.75 -23.02 -3.24
N ASN A 32 -4.23 -21.80 -2.95
CA ASN A 32 -3.51 -20.82 -2.14
C ASN A 32 -3.12 -21.38 -0.76
N ARG A 33 -1.83 -21.27 -0.41
CA ARG A 33 -1.18 -21.78 0.81
C ARG A 33 -1.11 -23.31 0.92
N GLN A 34 -1.43 -24.05 -0.13
CA GLN A 34 -1.24 -25.50 -0.17
C GLN A 34 0.18 -25.85 -0.64
N LEU A 35 0.69 -27.02 -0.22
CA LEU A 35 1.98 -27.52 -0.70
C LEU A 35 1.94 -27.69 -2.22
N GLY A 36 2.86 -27.04 -2.94
CA GLY A 36 2.91 -27.04 -4.41
C GLY A 36 1.89 -26.11 -5.09
N GLY A 37 1.06 -25.40 -4.32
CA GLY A 37 0.10 -24.41 -4.81
C GLY A 37 0.63 -22.97 -4.78
N LEU A 38 -0.29 -22.00 -4.91
CA LEU A 38 0.06 -20.58 -4.82
C LEU A 38 0.57 -20.20 -3.42
N SER A 39 1.56 -19.30 -3.37
CA SER A 39 1.99 -18.65 -2.13
C SER A 39 0.87 -17.78 -1.56
N GLY A 40 0.75 -17.72 -0.23
CA GLY A 40 -0.16 -16.77 0.46
C GLY A 40 0.25 -15.30 0.30
N PHE A 41 1.45 -15.04 -0.20
CA PHE A 41 2.01 -13.70 -0.41
C PHE A 41 2.53 -13.57 -1.86
N PRO A 42 2.63 -12.35 -2.42
CA PRO A 42 3.37 -12.08 -3.64
C PRO A 42 4.75 -12.74 -3.65
N LYS A 43 5.06 -13.45 -4.74
CA LYS A 43 6.31 -14.19 -4.92
C LYS A 43 6.79 -13.98 -6.36
N ARG A 44 8.01 -13.44 -6.50
CA ARG A 44 8.59 -13.05 -7.81
C ARG A 44 8.63 -14.20 -8.81
N ASP A 45 9.00 -15.41 -8.37
CA ASP A 45 9.06 -16.58 -9.24
C ASP A 45 7.67 -17.17 -9.56
N GLU A 46 6.62 -16.73 -8.86
CA GLU A 46 5.24 -17.16 -9.12
C GLU A 46 4.58 -16.33 -10.23
N SER A 47 4.93 -15.05 -10.36
CA SER A 47 4.26 -14.14 -11.28
C SER A 47 5.11 -12.92 -11.62
N ILE A 48 5.13 -12.53 -12.89
CA ILE A 48 5.74 -11.27 -13.36
C ILE A 48 5.09 -10.02 -12.76
N TYR A 49 3.87 -10.15 -12.26
CA TYR A 49 3.12 -9.06 -11.61
C TYR A 49 3.49 -8.89 -10.12
N ASP A 50 4.28 -9.81 -9.55
CA ASP A 50 4.73 -9.76 -8.17
C ASP A 50 6.15 -9.17 -8.13
N ALA A 51 6.25 -7.84 -8.23
CA ALA A 51 7.52 -7.13 -8.40
C ALA A 51 8.54 -7.36 -7.26
N PHE A 52 8.05 -7.66 -6.05
CA PHE A 52 8.84 -7.92 -4.86
C PHE A 52 8.26 -9.11 -4.08
N GLY A 53 9.14 -9.92 -3.47
CA GLY A 53 8.72 -11.01 -2.58
C GLY A 53 8.44 -10.48 -1.20
N THR A 54 7.25 -10.74 -0.65
CA THR A 54 6.79 -10.12 0.60
C THR A 54 6.46 -11.17 1.65
N GLY A 55 6.36 -10.74 2.90
CA GLY A 55 5.96 -11.57 4.04
C GLY A 55 6.19 -10.85 5.36
N HIS A 56 7.39 -10.29 5.55
CA HIS A 56 7.65 -9.35 6.63
C HIS A 56 6.98 -8.00 6.34
N SER A 57 6.43 -7.36 7.38
CA SER A 57 5.83 -6.03 7.28
C SER A 57 6.89 -4.97 7.04
N SER A 58 6.41 -3.82 6.55
CA SER A 58 7.15 -2.55 6.49
C SER A 58 8.28 -2.48 5.48
N THR A 59 8.38 -3.46 4.60
CA THR A 59 9.45 -3.57 3.59
C THR A 59 9.11 -2.88 2.27
N SER A 60 7.82 -2.63 2.02
CA SER A 60 7.31 -2.15 0.71
C SER A 60 7.87 -0.79 0.28
N ILE A 61 7.88 0.20 1.18
CA ILE A 61 8.31 1.58 0.85
C ILE A 61 9.80 1.58 0.49
N SER A 62 10.63 0.87 1.26
CA SER A 62 12.07 0.77 0.98
C SER A 62 12.33 0.03 -0.35
N ALA A 63 11.65 -1.09 -0.57
CA ALA A 63 11.78 -1.87 -1.80
C ALA A 63 11.39 -1.05 -3.04
N ILE A 64 10.23 -0.40 -3.00
CA ILE A 64 9.74 0.39 -4.14
C ILE A 64 10.59 1.64 -4.37
N LEU A 65 11.12 2.27 -3.31
CA LEU A 65 12.04 3.40 -3.42
C LEU A 65 13.32 3.00 -4.15
N GLY A 66 13.91 1.85 -3.80
CA GLY A 66 15.08 1.32 -4.51
C GLY A 66 14.81 1.10 -6.01
N MET A 67 13.63 0.57 -6.35
CA MET A 67 13.21 0.41 -7.75
C MET A 67 13.04 1.76 -8.45
N ALA A 68 12.44 2.76 -7.78
CA ALA A 68 12.24 4.10 -8.33
C ALA A 68 13.57 4.84 -8.57
N ILE A 69 14.53 4.71 -7.65
CA ILE A 69 15.89 5.23 -7.82
C ILE A 69 16.56 4.56 -9.03
N ALA A 70 16.43 3.23 -9.17
CA ALA A 70 17.01 2.51 -10.30
C ALA A 70 16.41 2.96 -11.64
N SER A 71 15.10 3.18 -11.72
CA SER A 71 14.45 3.71 -12.93
C SER A 71 14.93 5.12 -13.26
N LYS A 72 15.04 5.99 -12.24
CA LYS A 72 15.60 7.35 -12.39
C LYS A 72 17.03 7.34 -12.93
N LEU A 73 17.90 6.46 -12.41
CA LEU A 73 19.29 6.31 -12.87
C LEU A 73 19.38 5.79 -14.32
N LYS A 74 18.39 5.01 -14.76
CA LYS A 74 18.28 4.54 -16.15
C LYS A 74 17.64 5.57 -17.10
N GLY A 75 17.21 6.72 -16.59
CA GLY A 75 16.48 7.73 -17.36
C GLY A 75 15.00 7.39 -17.61
N ASP A 76 14.47 6.36 -16.97
CA ASP A 76 13.06 5.99 -17.05
C ASP A 76 12.25 6.75 -15.99
N LEU A 77 11.86 7.97 -16.35
CA LEU A 77 11.14 8.89 -15.45
C LEU A 77 9.63 8.66 -15.44
N ASN A 78 9.09 7.95 -16.43
CA ASN A 78 7.65 7.79 -16.63
C ASN A 78 7.09 6.55 -15.92
N LYS A 79 7.92 5.53 -15.67
CA LYS A 79 7.52 4.33 -14.94
C LYS A 79 6.97 4.67 -13.56
N GLN A 80 5.82 4.09 -13.22
CA GLN A 80 5.19 4.29 -11.92
C GLN A 80 5.69 3.27 -10.91
N HIS A 81 5.94 3.71 -9.69
CA HIS A 81 6.43 2.89 -8.59
C HIS A 81 5.48 3.05 -7.39
N VAL A 82 4.72 1.99 -7.08
CA VAL A 82 3.63 2.05 -6.11
C VAL A 82 3.88 1.08 -4.95
N ALA A 83 3.86 1.59 -3.71
CA ALA A 83 3.79 0.77 -2.51
C ALA A 83 2.39 0.85 -1.88
N ILE A 84 1.81 -0.30 -1.54
CA ILE A 84 0.56 -0.40 -0.80
C ILE A 84 0.90 -0.90 0.61
N ILE A 85 0.68 -0.06 1.62
CA ILE A 85 1.05 -0.34 3.02
C ILE A 85 -0.14 -0.14 3.97
N GLY A 86 -0.25 -0.98 4.99
CA GLY A 86 -1.26 -0.82 6.05
C GLY A 86 -0.84 0.17 7.14
N ASP A 87 -1.80 0.71 7.88
CA ASP A 87 -1.62 1.64 9.00
C ASP A 87 -0.75 1.10 10.14
N ALA A 88 -0.84 -0.21 10.44
CA ALA A 88 0.05 -0.82 11.42
C ALA A 88 1.51 -0.92 10.93
N SER A 89 1.72 -1.12 9.63
CA SER A 89 3.06 -1.37 9.06
C SER A 89 3.84 -0.08 8.79
N ILE A 90 3.16 1.03 8.49
CA ILE A 90 3.79 2.32 8.22
C ILE A 90 4.41 2.94 9.48
N ALA A 91 3.95 2.57 10.68
CA ALA A 91 4.46 3.09 11.95
C ALA A 91 5.83 2.51 12.35
N SER A 92 6.34 1.52 11.63
CA SER A 92 7.63 0.88 11.91
C SER A 92 8.83 1.76 11.51
N GLY A 93 10.00 1.49 12.12
CA GLY A 93 11.24 2.22 11.84
C GLY A 93 11.66 2.16 10.36
N MET A 94 11.66 0.96 9.75
CA MET A 94 12.07 0.80 8.34
C MET A 94 11.17 1.59 7.38
N ALA A 95 9.85 1.59 7.63
CA ALA A 95 8.92 2.38 6.82
C ALA A 95 9.17 3.87 6.99
N PHE A 96 9.43 4.34 8.22
CA PHE A 96 9.76 5.73 8.52
C PHE A 96 11.07 6.20 7.87
N GLU A 97 12.13 5.39 7.95
CA GLU A 97 13.41 5.68 7.30
C GLU A 97 13.23 5.81 5.78
N ALA A 98 12.45 4.90 5.18
CA ALA A 98 12.16 4.93 3.77
C ALA A 98 11.31 6.15 3.35
N LEU A 99 10.33 6.55 4.18
CA LEU A 99 9.55 7.79 3.96
C LEU A 99 10.45 9.02 3.97
N ASN A 100 11.31 9.14 4.99
CA ASN A 100 12.25 10.25 5.11
C ASN A 100 13.20 10.33 3.89
N HIS A 101 13.72 9.20 3.43
CA HIS A 101 14.60 9.15 2.26
C HIS A 101 13.84 9.47 0.95
N ALA A 102 12.64 8.91 0.78
CA ALA A 102 11.81 9.17 -0.39
C ALA A 102 11.53 10.67 -0.57
N GLY A 103 11.27 11.39 0.52
CA GLY A 103 11.01 12.84 0.52
C GLY A 103 12.08 13.70 -0.16
N VAL A 104 13.36 13.31 -0.08
CA VAL A 104 14.48 14.06 -0.68
C VAL A 104 14.98 13.45 -1.99
N SER A 105 14.59 12.22 -2.30
CA SER A 105 15.07 11.48 -3.48
C SER A 105 14.57 12.04 -4.82
N LYS A 106 13.46 12.81 -4.80
CA LYS A 106 12.75 13.30 -6.00
C LYS A 106 12.47 12.16 -7.00
N THR A 107 12.11 10.98 -6.52
CA THR A 107 11.72 9.84 -7.37
C THR A 107 10.22 9.85 -7.64
N ASN A 108 9.80 9.24 -8.76
CA ASN A 108 8.40 9.02 -9.08
C ASN A 108 7.84 7.82 -8.29
N ILE A 109 7.51 8.05 -7.02
CA ILE A 109 6.94 7.06 -6.09
C ILE A 109 5.55 7.50 -5.65
N LEU A 110 4.63 6.55 -5.56
CA LEU A 110 3.33 6.69 -4.92
C LEU A 110 3.22 5.70 -3.75
N ILE A 111 2.97 6.23 -2.56
CA ILE A 111 2.68 5.42 -1.38
C ILE A 111 1.18 5.48 -1.15
N ILE A 112 0.52 4.33 -1.12
CA ILE A 112 -0.90 4.19 -0.81
C ILE A 112 -1.00 3.60 0.59
N LEU A 113 -1.48 4.42 1.54
CA LEU A 113 -1.82 3.99 2.87
C LEU A 113 -3.24 3.42 2.87
N ASN A 114 -3.35 2.13 3.14
CA ASN A 114 -4.61 1.44 3.41
C ASN A 114 -4.90 1.51 4.91
N ASP A 115 -5.61 2.55 5.34
CA ASP A 115 -6.00 2.76 6.73
C ASP A 115 -7.37 2.14 7.02
N ASN A 116 -7.37 1.03 7.75
CA ASN A 116 -8.57 0.43 8.33
C ASN A 116 -8.55 0.47 9.87
N ALA A 117 -7.63 1.24 10.46
CA ALA A 117 -7.35 1.35 11.89
C ALA A 117 -6.97 0.04 12.62
N ILE A 118 -6.67 -1.05 11.89
CA ILE A 118 -6.53 -2.40 12.43
C ILE A 118 -5.35 -3.15 11.79
N GLY A 119 -4.40 -3.56 12.63
CA GLY A 119 -3.40 -4.57 12.29
C GLY A 119 -3.95 -5.99 12.43
N ILE A 120 -3.38 -6.78 13.33
CA ILE A 120 -4.04 -7.98 13.87
C ILE A 120 -4.98 -7.55 15.00
N ASP A 121 -4.40 -6.83 15.96
CA ASP A 121 -5.09 -6.02 16.97
C ASP A 121 -5.26 -4.57 16.49
N PRO A 122 -6.08 -3.74 17.17
CA PRO A 122 -6.20 -2.32 16.85
C PRO A 122 -4.83 -1.64 16.83
N SER A 123 -4.59 -0.79 15.82
CA SER A 123 -3.34 -0.05 15.71
C SER A 123 -3.14 0.90 16.91
N VAL A 124 -1.92 0.96 17.43
CA VAL A 124 -1.54 1.75 18.63
C VAL A 124 -0.48 2.81 18.29
N GLY A 125 -0.23 3.75 19.20
CA GLY A 125 0.83 4.75 19.09
C GLY A 125 0.40 6.12 18.53
N ALA A 126 1.35 7.06 18.52
CA ALA A 126 1.11 8.46 18.18
C ALA A 126 0.69 8.66 16.71
N LEU A 127 1.29 7.91 15.77
CA LEU A 127 0.92 8.00 14.35
C LEU A 127 -0.53 7.58 14.11
N LYS A 128 -1.03 6.53 14.79
CA LYS A 128 -2.44 6.14 14.72
C LYS A 128 -3.37 7.23 15.25
N GLN A 129 -3.01 7.87 16.36
CA GLN A 129 -3.79 9.01 16.88
C GLN A 129 -3.81 10.15 15.87
N TYR A 130 -2.67 10.49 15.27
CA TYR A 130 -2.58 11.48 14.21
C TYR A 130 -3.49 11.14 13.01
N LEU A 131 -3.40 9.92 12.46
CA LEU A 131 -4.23 9.47 11.34
C LEU A 131 -5.73 9.51 11.69
N THR A 132 -6.10 9.18 12.93
CA THR A 132 -7.48 9.30 13.42
C THR A 132 -7.96 10.75 13.41
N HIS A 133 -7.15 11.71 13.86
CA HIS A 133 -7.52 13.14 13.82
C HIS A 133 -7.66 13.65 12.40
N VAL A 134 -6.77 13.22 11.49
CA VAL A 134 -6.85 13.53 10.05
C VAL A 134 -8.15 12.98 9.45
N LYS A 135 -8.50 11.72 9.76
CA LYS A 135 -9.77 11.09 9.35
C LYS A 135 -11.01 11.85 9.86
N LEU A 136 -10.95 12.38 11.08
CA LEU A 136 -12.04 13.15 11.69
C LEU A 136 -12.03 14.63 11.28
N GLY A 137 -11.04 15.10 10.52
CA GLY A 137 -10.87 16.52 10.16
C GLY A 137 -10.58 17.43 11.36
N THR A 138 -10.03 16.87 12.45
CA THR A 138 -9.76 17.58 13.71
C THR A 138 -8.27 17.86 13.92
N GLN A 139 -7.41 17.60 12.91
CA GLN A 139 -5.99 17.84 13.05
C GLN A 139 -5.69 19.34 13.22
N LYS A 140 -4.84 19.67 14.20
CA LYS A 140 -4.41 21.04 14.51
C LYS A 140 -2.98 21.35 14.05
N GLN A 141 -2.24 20.33 13.57
CA GLN A 141 -0.85 20.42 13.16
C GLN A 141 -0.71 20.12 11.66
N ASP A 142 0.40 20.58 11.09
CA ASP A 142 0.78 20.32 9.70
C ASP A 142 0.83 18.81 9.40
N ASN A 143 0.61 18.46 8.14
CA ASN A 143 0.57 17.06 7.77
C ASN A 143 1.97 16.44 7.81
N ILE A 144 2.16 15.36 8.58
CA ILE A 144 3.48 14.72 8.74
C ILE A 144 4.05 14.26 7.39
N PHE A 145 3.21 13.87 6.44
CA PHE A 145 3.67 13.44 5.11
C PHE A 145 4.09 14.63 4.25
N GLU A 146 3.43 15.78 4.39
CA GLU A 146 3.87 17.04 3.77
C GLU A 146 5.19 17.51 4.39
N ALA A 147 5.40 17.32 5.70
CA ALA A 147 6.68 17.57 6.37
C ALA A 147 7.81 16.65 5.84
N PHE A 148 7.48 15.47 5.32
CA PHE A 148 8.40 14.61 4.57
C PHE A 148 8.50 14.97 3.07
N ASN A 149 7.99 16.12 2.63
CA ASN A 149 7.97 16.58 1.23
C ASN A 149 7.17 15.69 0.27
N PHE A 150 6.12 15.00 0.75
CA PHE A 150 5.18 14.31 -0.13
C PHE A 150 4.06 15.23 -0.58
N SER A 151 3.63 15.07 -1.84
CA SER A 151 2.30 15.53 -2.25
C SER A 151 1.26 14.60 -1.63
N TYR A 152 0.59 15.08 -0.57
CA TYR A 152 -0.41 14.32 0.15
C TYR A 152 -1.81 14.46 -0.47
N SER A 153 -2.55 13.37 -0.51
CA SER A 153 -3.95 13.31 -0.92
C SER A 153 -4.77 12.41 -0.01
N GLY A 154 -6.00 12.82 0.32
CA GLY A 154 -6.93 12.10 1.17
C GLY A 154 -7.11 12.71 2.56
N PRO A 155 -7.75 11.99 3.51
CA PRO A 155 -8.27 10.64 3.37
C PRO A 155 -9.44 10.57 2.37
N ILE A 156 -9.49 9.53 1.53
CA ILE A 156 -10.63 9.22 0.65
C ILE A 156 -11.25 7.87 1.00
N ASP A 157 -12.53 7.68 0.68
CA ASP A 157 -13.21 6.39 0.85
C ASP A 157 -12.64 5.34 -0.12
N GLY A 158 -12.04 4.29 0.42
CA GLY A 158 -11.46 3.19 -0.32
C GLY A 158 -12.47 2.20 -0.91
N HIS A 159 -13.75 2.38 -0.63
CA HIS A 159 -14.84 1.58 -1.22
C HIS A 159 -15.59 2.33 -2.32
N ASP A 160 -15.29 3.61 -2.55
CA ASP A 160 -15.78 4.39 -3.68
C ASP A 160 -14.80 4.28 -4.86
N LEU A 161 -15.03 3.28 -5.72
CA LEU A 161 -14.17 3.02 -6.88
C LEU A 161 -14.08 4.21 -7.85
N PRO A 162 -15.18 4.87 -8.26
CA PRO A 162 -15.09 6.07 -9.09
C PRO A 162 -14.17 7.15 -8.52
N THR A 163 -14.31 7.47 -7.23
CA THR A 163 -13.46 8.47 -6.56
C THR A 163 -12.00 8.03 -6.53
N LEU A 164 -11.74 6.77 -6.16
CA LEU A 164 -10.39 6.20 -6.17
C LEU A 164 -9.73 6.26 -7.55
N ILE A 165 -10.46 5.87 -8.60
CA ILE A 165 -9.95 5.84 -9.98
C ILE A 165 -9.59 7.26 -10.44
N ASN A 166 -10.47 8.23 -10.17
CA ASN A 166 -10.21 9.62 -10.52
C ASN A 166 -8.96 10.14 -9.82
N GLU A 167 -8.82 9.87 -8.52
CA GLU A 167 -7.69 10.36 -7.75
C GLU A 167 -6.37 9.66 -8.15
N LEU A 168 -6.40 8.35 -8.38
CA LEU A 168 -5.26 7.61 -8.90
C LEU A 168 -4.84 8.08 -10.30
N ASN A 169 -5.78 8.48 -11.15
CA ASN A 169 -5.47 9.06 -12.46
C ASN A 169 -4.83 10.44 -12.33
N ARG A 170 -5.32 11.30 -11.43
CA ARG A 170 -4.70 12.59 -11.11
C ARG A 170 -3.28 12.41 -10.60
N LEU A 171 -3.06 11.48 -9.67
CA LEU A 171 -1.74 11.26 -9.05
C LEU A 171 -0.67 10.78 -10.03
N LYS A 172 -1.03 10.13 -11.15
CA LYS A 172 -0.07 9.77 -12.21
C LYS A 172 0.59 10.99 -12.86
N THR A 173 -0.08 12.15 -12.85
CA THR A 173 0.41 13.38 -13.48
C THR A 173 1.22 14.25 -12.53
N ILE A 174 1.30 13.89 -11.24
CA ILE A 174 2.03 14.66 -10.23
C ILE A 174 3.46 14.14 -10.16
N GLU A 175 4.44 15.05 -10.30
CA GLU A 175 5.85 14.71 -10.19
C GLU A 175 6.29 14.52 -8.73
N GLY A 176 7.38 13.75 -8.55
CA GLY A 176 7.97 13.53 -7.23
C GLY A 176 7.20 12.55 -6.33
N PRO A 177 7.55 12.50 -5.03
CA PRO A 177 6.93 11.60 -4.06
C PRO A 177 5.47 11.98 -3.76
N LYS A 178 4.59 10.99 -3.83
CA LYS A 178 3.15 11.14 -3.60
C LYS A 178 2.68 10.22 -2.49
N PHE A 179 1.69 10.68 -1.74
CA PHE A 179 1.09 9.91 -0.67
C PHE A 179 -0.44 9.96 -0.79
N LEU A 180 -1.08 8.80 -0.91
CA LEU A 180 -2.53 8.67 -0.96
C LEU A 180 -3.02 7.95 0.30
N HIS A 181 -3.83 8.63 1.10
CA HIS A 181 -4.47 8.08 2.28
C HIS A 181 -5.87 7.56 1.92
N VAL A 182 -6.05 6.24 2.01
CA VAL A 182 -7.29 5.54 1.69
C VAL A 182 -7.86 4.92 2.95
N ILE A 183 -9.12 5.24 3.26
CA ILE A 183 -9.85 4.64 4.38
C ILE A 183 -10.58 3.38 3.90
N THR A 184 -10.34 2.25 4.53
CA THR A 184 -11.07 1.01 4.22
C THR A 184 -11.72 0.39 5.46
N THR A 185 -12.43 -0.71 5.25
CA THR A 185 -13.06 -1.53 6.28
C THR A 185 -12.50 -2.92 6.13
N LYS A 186 -11.79 -3.42 7.15
CA LYS A 186 -11.27 -4.78 7.13
C LYS A 186 -12.45 -5.76 7.05
N GLY A 187 -12.38 -6.74 6.16
CA GLY A 187 -13.45 -7.72 5.94
C GLY A 187 -14.63 -7.21 5.09
N LYS A 188 -14.52 -6.04 4.44
CA LYS A 188 -15.61 -5.45 3.64
C LYS A 188 -16.26 -6.47 2.70
N GLY A 189 -17.59 -6.52 2.71
CA GLY A 189 -18.42 -7.39 1.87
C GLY A 189 -18.84 -8.68 2.57
N LEU A 190 -18.26 -9.02 3.73
CA LEU A 190 -18.69 -10.11 4.59
C LEU A 190 -19.04 -9.55 5.97
N LYS A 191 -20.34 -9.42 6.27
CA LYS A 191 -20.85 -8.80 7.51
C LYS A 191 -20.17 -9.31 8.78
N GLN A 192 -19.99 -10.63 8.90
CA GLN A 192 -19.34 -11.23 10.07
C GLN A 192 -17.87 -10.81 10.24
N ALA A 193 -17.16 -10.61 9.13
CA ALA A 193 -15.77 -10.17 9.13
C ALA A 193 -15.64 -8.66 9.37
N GLU A 194 -16.61 -7.85 8.92
CA GLU A 194 -16.70 -6.42 9.26
C GLU A 194 -16.97 -6.22 10.77
N GLU A 195 -17.83 -7.05 11.37
CA GLU A 195 -18.17 -6.98 12.79
C GLU A 195 -17.07 -7.54 13.70
N ASN A 196 -16.31 -8.56 13.25
CA ASN A 196 -15.32 -9.28 14.05
C ASN A 196 -13.94 -9.35 13.37
N GLN A 197 -13.36 -8.18 13.08
CA GLN A 197 -12.17 -8.03 12.24
C GLN A 197 -10.89 -8.73 12.74
N VAL A 198 -10.76 -8.95 14.05
CA VAL A 198 -9.65 -9.72 14.64
C VAL A 198 -9.82 -11.21 14.35
N LYS A 199 -11.02 -11.75 14.65
CA LYS A 199 -11.34 -13.17 14.48
C LYS A 199 -11.24 -13.62 13.01
N TYR A 200 -11.67 -12.76 12.08
CA TYR A 200 -11.67 -13.06 10.65
C TYR A 200 -10.38 -12.61 9.93
N HIS A 201 -9.30 -12.27 10.66
CA HIS A 201 -8.01 -11.98 10.02
C HIS A 201 -7.40 -13.22 9.34
N ALA A 202 -7.58 -14.40 9.93
CA ALA A 202 -7.21 -15.70 9.39
C ALA A 202 -8.18 -16.78 9.93
N PRO A 203 -9.41 -16.86 9.38
CA PRO A 203 -10.42 -17.82 9.83
C PRO A 203 -10.08 -19.27 9.45
#